data_AF-A0A0K8TY53-F1
#
_entry.id   AF-A0A0K8TY53-F1
#
_cell.length_a   1.000
_cell.length_b   1.000
_cell.length_c   1.000
_cell.angle_alpha   90.00
_cell.angle_beta   90.00
_cell.angle_gamma   90.00
#
_symmetry.space_group_name_H-M   'P 1'
#
loop_
_entity.id
_entity.type
_entity.pdbx_description
1 polymer ?
#
loop_
_entity_poly.entity_id
_entity_poly.type
_entity_poly.pdbx_seq_one_letter_code
_entity_poly.pdbx_strand_id
1 'polypeptide(L)'
;MRFNKHGLATLATNPTIKFEKEGLLIITERQEGFFRRADVNYPRWCKLRGNLLFYLKDHEAQSPPAGLLVLENCRPLIRNEEREFDGFAFILEFEGSQPQRISTRTAKERLEWVKCIQLASYAYLDRQIKYLQDQIALKMGNRIESGVSPATTFISATDALLLNTATNGGGAAALTVAKTKSSASIKVEEGDLIQF
;
A
#
# COMPACT_ATOMS: atom_id res chain seq x y z
N MET A 1 5.10 5.40 -26.51
CA MET A 1 6.01 5.16 -25.36
C MET A 1 7.13 4.22 -25.79
N ARG A 2 8.38 4.43 -25.33
CA ARG A 2 9.48 3.48 -25.59
C ARG A 2 9.39 2.32 -24.59
N PHE A 3 9.16 1.10 -25.08
CA PHE A 3 8.98 -0.10 -24.25
C PHE A 3 10.31 -0.84 -24.04
N ASN A 4 10.80 -0.91 -22.79
CA ASN A 4 11.99 -1.68 -22.45
C ASN A 4 11.63 -3.12 -22.08
N LYS A 5 11.44 -3.96 -23.10
CA LYS A 5 11.09 -5.38 -22.93
C LYS A 5 12.07 -6.14 -22.06
N HIS A 6 13.37 -5.90 -22.23
CA HIS A 6 14.42 -6.63 -21.53
C HIS A 6 14.43 -6.29 -20.03
N GLY A 7 14.42 -4.99 -19.69
CA GLY A 7 14.41 -4.57 -18.28
C GLY A 7 13.20 -5.06 -17.50
N LEU A 8 12.01 -5.07 -18.12
CA LEU A 8 10.79 -5.59 -17.51
C LEU A 8 10.84 -7.11 -17.30
N ALA A 9 11.39 -7.85 -18.27
CA ALA A 9 11.58 -9.29 -18.11
C ALA A 9 12.53 -9.60 -16.95
N THR A 10 13.66 -8.87 -16.86
CA THR A 10 14.59 -8.99 -15.73
C THR A 10 13.92 -8.66 -14.40
N LEU A 11 13.04 -7.65 -14.35
CA LEU A 11 12.28 -7.31 -13.13
C LEU A 11 11.39 -8.46 -12.67
N ALA A 12 10.70 -9.14 -13.60
CA ALA A 12 9.77 -10.21 -13.30
C ALA A 12 10.44 -11.52 -12.80
N THR A 13 11.69 -11.76 -13.21
CA THR A 13 12.43 -12.99 -12.89
C THR A 13 13.46 -12.81 -11.77
N ASN A 14 13.70 -11.58 -11.31
CA ASN A 14 14.74 -11.33 -10.31
C ASN A 14 14.33 -11.89 -8.93
N PRO A 15 15.10 -12.81 -8.33
CA PRO A 15 14.77 -13.43 -7.05
C PRO A 15 14.91 -12.49 -5.84
N THR A 16 15.63 -11.38 -5.97
CA THR A 16 15.80 -10.40 -4.88
C THR A 16 14.65 -9.41 -4.81
N ILE A 17 13.79 -9.41 -5.82
CA ILE A 17 12.66 -8.49 -5.92
C ILE A 17 11.50 -9.04 -5.11
N LYS A 18 11.07 -8.26 -4.12
CA LYS A 18 9.83 -8.54 -3.39
C LYS A 18 8.64 -8.09 -4.25
N PHE A 19 7.74 -9.02 -4.50
CA PHE A 19 6.42 -8.75 -5.06
C PHE A 19 5.40 -8.55 -3.94
N GLU A 20 4.40 -7.71 -4.18
CA GLU A 20 3.33 -7.43 -3.22
C GLU A 20 2.38 -8.61 -3.09
N LYS A 21 2.10 -9.27 -4.22
CA LYS A 21 1.33 -10.51 -4.28
C LYS A 21 1.75 -11.33 -5.49
N GLU A 22 1.78 -12.64 -5.31
CA GLU A 22 1.99 -13.61 -6.37
C GLU A 22 0.95 -14.73 -6.27
N GLY A 23 0.64 -15.36 -7.39
CA GLY A 23 -0.26 -16.50 -7.41
C GLY A 23 -0.86 -16.77 -8.77
N LEU A 24 -1.63 -17.85 -8.85
CA LEU A 24 -2.32 -18.25 -10.07
C LEU A 24 -3.56 -17.39 -10.31
N LEU A 25 -3.65 -16.81 -11.51
CA LEU A 25 -4.84 -16.12 -12.01
C LEU A 25 -5.27 -16.75 -13.33
N ILE A 26 -6.56 -16.71 -13.60
CA ILE A 26 -7.12 -17.12 -14.89
C ILE A 26 -7.44 -15.84 -15.64
N ILE A 27 -6.63 -15.53 -16.66
CA ILE A 27 -6.80 -14.34 -17.50
C ILE A 27 -7.68 -14.73 -18.68
N THR A 28 -8.83 -14.06 -18.82
CA THR A 28 -9.73 -14.27 -19.97
C THR A 28 -9.29 -13.38 -21.12
N GLU A 29 -8.76 -13.99 -22.18
CA GLU A 29 -8.36 -13.29 -23.39
C GLU A 29 -9.49 -13.35 -24.42
N ARG A 30 -9.92 -12.18 -24.90
CA ARG A 30 -10.88 -12.06 -25.99
C ARG A 30 -10.16 -12.32 -27.31
N GLN A 31 -10.43 -13.45 -27.94
CA GLN A 31 -10.00 -13.68 -29.30
C GLN A 31 -10.99 -13.04 -30.28
N GLU A 32 -10.56 -11.94 -30.92
CA GLU A 32 -11.28 -11.34 -32.04
C GLU A 32 -10.87 -12.05 -33.35
N GLY A 33 -11.50 -13.20 -33.62
CA GLY A 33 -11.36 -13.91 -34.88
C GLY A 33 -12.39 -13.46 -35.92
N PHE A 34 -12.07 -13.64 -37.21
CA PHE A 34 -12.92 -13.22 -38.34
C PHE A 34 -14.34 -13.83 -38.35
N PHE A 35 -14.57 -14.92 -37.61
CA PHE A 35 -15.87 -15.60 -37.57
C PHE A 35 -16.42 -15.93 -36.18
N ARG A 36 -15.67 -15.71 -35.08
CA ARG A 36 -16.16 -15.96 -33.71
C ARG A 36 -15.46 -15.06 -32.71
N ARG A 37 -16.25 -14.44 -31.83
CA ARG A 37 -15.78 -13.89 -30.55
C ARG A 37 -15.77 -15.04 -29.56
N ALA A 38 -14.59 -15.47 -29.14
CA ALA A 38 -14.44 -16.52 -28.13
C ALA A 38 -13.58 -15.99 -27.00
N ASP A 39 -14.09 -16.12 -25.79
CA ASP A 39 -13.35 -15.84 -24.56
C ASP A 39 -12.58 -17.11 -24.19
N VAL A 40 -11.25 -17.02 -24.14
CA VAL A 40 -10.38 -18.15 -23.80
C VAL A 40 -9.72 -17.87 -22.46
N ASN A 41 -9.83 -18.83 -21.55
CA ASN A 41 -9.32 -18.71 -20.19
C ASN A 41 -7.91 -19.30 -20.08
N TYR A 42 -6.94 -18.46 -19.75
CA TYR A 42 -5.54 -18.85 -19.61
C TYR A 42 -5.10 -18.81 -18.14
N PRO A 43 -4.85 -19.97 -17.51
CA PRO A 43 -4.26 -20.00 -16.17
C PRO A 43 -2.78 -19.59 -16.27
N ARG A 44 -2.43 -18.50 -15.60
CA ARG A 44 -1.07 -17.92 -15.62
C ARG A 44 -0.62 -17.57 -14.22
N TRP A 45 0.64 -17.85 -13.90
CA TRP A 45 1.24 -17.33 -12.67
C TRP A 45 1.43 -15.82 -12.82
N CYS A 46 0.92 -15.05 -11.87
CA CYS A 46 0.95 -13.60 -11.91
C CYS A 46 1.72 -13.04 -10.72
N LYS A 47 2.40 -11.92 -10.94
CA LYS A 47 3.22 -11.24 -9.92
C LYS A 47 2.95 -9.73 -9.96
N LEU A 48 2.52 -9.16 -8.84
CA LEU A 48 2.23 -7.74 -8.69
C LEU A 48 3.38 -7.00 -8.02
N ARG A 49 3.80 -5.89 -8.61
CA ARG A 49 4.78 -4.97 -8.02
C ARG A 49 4.47 -3.54 -8.43
N GLY A 50 4.11 -2.69 -7.48
CA GLY A 50 3.59 -1.36 -7.77
C GLY A 50 2.43 -1.46 -8.76
N ASN A 51 2.40 -0.56 -9.74
CA ASN A 51 1.38 -0.55 -10.79
C ASN A 51 1.61 -1.58 -11.93
N LEU A 52 2.50 -2.56 -11.76
CA LEU A 52 2.80 -3.56 -12.78
C LEU A 52 2.34 -4.95 -12.34
N LEU A 53 1.42 -5.55 -13.10
CA LEU A 53 1.00 -6.93 -12.94
C LEU A 53 1.59 -7.79 -14.06
N PHE A 54 2.65 -8.54 -13.74
CA PHE A 54 3.27 -9.48 -14.65
C PHE A 54 2.45 -10.75 -14.74
N TYR A 55 2.35 -11.33 -15.94
CA TYR A 55 1.81 -12.68 -16.14
C TYR A 55 2.82 -13.52 -16.91
N LEU A 56 3.05 -14.73 -16.42
CA LEU A 56 4.00 -15.67 -16.99
C LEU A 56 3.38 -16.44 -18.16
N LYS A 57 4.23 -17.13 -18.93
CA LYS A 57 3.73 -17.97 -20.04
C LYS A 57 2.84 -19.09 -19.54
N ASP A 58 3.22 -19.70 -18.42
CA ASP A 58 2.56 -20.86 -17.82
C ASP A 58 2.04 -20.56 -16.41
N HIS A 59 1.48 -21.59 -15.78
CA HIS A 59 0.95 -21.55 -14.41
C HIS A 59 2.04 -21.68 -13.33
N GLU A 60 3.30 -21.83 -13.73
CA GLU A 60 4.46 -22.06 -12.85
C GLU A 60 5.21 -20.76 -12.54
N ALA A 61 5.66 -20.59 -11.29
CA ALA A 61 6.30 -19.35 -10.83
C ALA A 61 7.67 -19.04 -11.45
N GLN A 62 8.32 -20.06 -12.05
CA GLN A 62 9.63 -19.98 -12.71
C GLN A 62 9.53 -19.83 -14.23
N SER A 63 8.32 -19.88 -14.79
CA SER A 63 8.10 -19.69 -16.23
C SER A 63 8.54 -18.27 -16.63
N PRO A 64 9.05 -18.06 -17.86
CA PRO A 64 9.42 -16.72 -18.30
C PRO A 64 8.18 -15.81 -18.37
N PRO A 65 8.35 -14.49 -18.14
CA PRO A 65 7.27 -13.53 -18.29
C PRO A 65 6.76 -13.52 -19.74
N ALA A 66 5.44 -13.66 -19.91
CA ALA A 66 4.80 -13.54 -21.22
C ALA A 66 4.52 -12.06 -21.54
N GLY A 67 4.07 -11.32 -20.53
CA GLY A 67 3.75 -9.91 -20.64
C GLY A 67 3.41 -9.31 -19.28
N LEU A 68 2.84 -8.11 -19.31
CA LEU A 68 2.36 -7.43 -18.13
C LEU A 68 1.14 -6.58 -18.46
N LEU A 69 0.38 -6.25 -17.42
CA LEU A 69 -0.66 -5.23 -17.42
C LEU A 69 -0.17 -4.03 -16.61
N VAL A 70 -0.32 -2.83 -17.17
CA VAL A 70 -0.06 -1.57 -16.46
C VAL A 70 -1.36 -1.15 -15.79
N LEU A 71 -1.35 -1.09 -14.46
CA LEU A 71 -2.52 -0.84 -13.62
C LEU A 71 -2.72 0.67 -13.31
N GLU A 72 -2.13 1.55 -14.12
CA GLU A 72 -2.36 2.99 -14.01
C GLU A 72 -3.82 3.31 -14.33
N ASN A 73 -4.47 4.09 -13.46
CA ASN A 73 -5.89 4.41 -13.52
C ASN A 73 -6.81 3.18 -13.64
N CYS A 74 -6.36 2.04 -13.10
CA CYS A 74 -7.14 0.81 -13.11
C CYS A 74 -8.11 0.75 -11.92
N ARG A 75 -9.36 0.36 -12.18
CA ARG A 75 -10.38 0.09 -11.16
C ARG A 75 -10.74 -1.40 -11.16
N PRO A 76 -10.40 -2.16 -10.10
CA PRO A 76 -10.88 -3.52 -9.95
C PRO A 76 -12.34 -3.52 -9.47
N LEU A 77 -13.19 -4.29 -10.16
CA LEU A 77 -14.63 -4.40 -9.91
C LEU A 77 -15.04 -5.86 -9.73
N ILE A 78 -15.82 -6.15 -8.70
CA ILE A 78 -16.47 -7.46 -8.52
C ILE A 78 -17.93 -7.28 -8.93
N ARG A 79 -18.35 -7.94 -10.02
CA ARG A 79 -19.74 -7.87 -10.50
C ARG A 79 -20.62 -8.98 -9.95
N ASN A 80 -20.02 -10.13 -9.64
CA ASN A 80 -20.70 -11.29 -9.11
C ASN A 80 -19.94 -11.81 -7.88
N GLU A 81 -20.66 -11.98 -6.78
CA GLU A 81 -20.13 -12.55 -5.54
C GLU A 81 -19.94 -14.07 -5.67
N GLU A 82 -20.82 -14.73 -6.45
CA GLU A 82 -20.86 -16.17 -6.59
C GLU A 82 -19.78 -16.74 -7.51
N ARG A 83 -19.55 -18.05 -7.40
CA ARG A 83 -18.60 -18.77 -8.24
C ARG A 83 -19.19 -19.00 -9.64
N GLU A 84 -18.49 -18.53 -10.67
CA GLU A 84 -18.81 -18.79 -12.07
C GLU A 84 -18.12 -20.07 -12.58
N PHE A 85 -18.33 -20.42 -13.86
CA PHE A 85 -17.74 -21.60 -14.49
C PHE A 85 -16.21 -21.65 -14.38
N ASP A 86 -15.56 -20.49 -14.48
CA ASP A 86 -14.10 -20.36 -14.43
C ASP A 86 -13.55 -19.86 -13.08
N GLY A 87 -14.40 -19.80 -12.05
CA GLY A 87 -14.01 -19.42 -10.69
C GLY A 87 -14.66 -18.13 -10.20
N PHE A 88 -14.00 -17.45 -9.28
CA PHE A 88 -14.48 -16.19 -8.71
C PHE A 88 -13.88 -15.03 -9.49
N ALA A 89 -14.72 -14.30 -10.22
CA ALA A 89 -14.27 -13.30 -11.18
C ALA A 89 -14.22 -11.89 -10.61
N PHE A 90 -13.27 -11.11 -11.11
CA PHE A 90 -13.24 -9.65 -11.00
C PHE A 90 -12.79 -9.07 -12.35
N ILE A 91 -13.06 -7.79 -12.56
CA ILE A 91 -12.79 -7.09 -13.81
C ILE A 91 -11.87 -5.92 -13.51
N LEU A 92 -10.78 -5.83 -14.26
CA LEU A 92 -9.94 -4.64 -14.30
C LEU A 92 -10.47 -3.71 -15.37
N GLU A 93 -11.07 -2.61 -14.94
CA GLU A 93 -11.52 -1.54 -15.82
C GLU A 93 -10.38 -0.53 -16.00
N PHE A 94 -10.15 -0.12 -17.23
CA PHE A 94 -9.11 0.83 -17.61
C PHE A 94 -9.75 2.01 -18.33
N GLU A 95 -9.31 3.22 -18.03
CA GLU A 95 -9.75 4.40 -18.74
C GLU A 95 -9.24 4.35 -20.20
N GLY A 96 -10.17 4.34 -21.16
CA GLY A 96 -9.85 4.33 -22.59
C GLY A 96 -9.34 2.99 -23.16
N SER A 97 -9.41 1.88 -22.41
CA SER A 97 -9.05 0.54 -22.88
C SER A 97 -10.15 -0.48 -22.57
N GLN A 98 -10.11 -1.62 -23.27
CA GLN A 98 -11.01 -2.74 -22.99
C GLN A 98 -10.77 -3.26 -21.56
N PRO A 99 -11.84 -3.63 -20.83
CA PRO A 99 -11.71 -4.22 -19.52
C PRO A 99 -11.12 -5.63 -19.60
N GLN A 100 -10.25 -5.96 -18.65
CA GLN A 100 -9.63 -7.28 -18.54
C GLN A 100 -10.36 -8.09 -17.46
N ARG A 101 -10.99 -9.20 -17.85
CA ARG A 101 -11.62 -10.14 -16.90
C ARG A 101 -10.56 -11.10 -16.35
N ILE A 102 -10.59 -11.32 -15.05
CA ILE A 102 -9.68 -12.20 -14.32
C ILE A 102 -10.49 -13.05 -13.33
N SER A 103 -10.22 -14.35 -13.26
CA SER A 103 -10.80 -15.25 -12.26
C SER A 103 -9.76 -15.84 -11.32
N THR A 104 -10.17 -16.11 -10.08
CA THR A 104 -9.40 -16.82 -9.04
C THR A 104 -10.08 -18.14 -8.67
N ARG A 105 -9.35 -19.01 -7.95
CA ARG A 105 -9.92 -20.31 -7.50
C ARG A 105 -10.86 -20.14 -6.31
N THR A 106 -10.57 -19.17 -5.43
CA THR A 106 -11.35 -18.92 -4.22
C THR A 106 -11.81 -17.46 -4.12
N ALA A 107 -12.94 -17.23 -3.45
CA ALA A 107 -13.44 -15.88 -3.18
C ALA A 107 -12.46 -15.05 -2.33
N LYS A 108 -11.77 -15.71 -1.38
CA LYS A 108 -10.73 -15.08 -0.55
C LYS A 108 -9.60 -14.53 -1.41
N GLU A 109 -9.05 -15.35 -2.31
CA GLU A 109 -7.99 -14.90 -3.23
C GLU A 109 -8.46 -13.74 -4.11
N ARG A 110 -9.70 -13.76 -4.60
CA ARG A 110 -10.29 -12.65 -5.38
C ARG A 110 -10.20 -11.35 -4.58
N LEU A 111 -10.69 -11.36 -3.35
CA LEU A 111 -10.68 -10.18 -2.47
C LEU A 111 -9.26 -9.71 -2.16
N GLU A 112 -8.34 -10.63 -1.89
CA GLU A 112 -6.92 -10.28 -1.66
C GLU A 112 -6.27 -9.64 -2.89
N TRP A 113 -6.52 -10.17 -4.09
CA TRP A 113 -6.00 -9.59 -5.34
C TRP A 113 -6.57 -8.22 -5.61
N VAL A 114 -7.90 -8.05 -5.48
CA VAL A 114 -8.57 -6.74 -5.61
C VAL A 114 -7.98 -5.74 -4.62
N LYS A 115 -7.82 -6.13 -3.35
CA LYS A 115 -7.19 -5.30 -2.31
C LYS A 115 -5.77 -4.88 -2.69
N CYS A 116 -4.91 -5.82 -3.06
CA CYS A 116 -3.53 -5.51 -3.43
C CYS A 116 -3.46 -4.56 -4.64
N ILE A 117 -4.32 -4.75 -5.64
CA ILE A 117 -4.39 -3.87 -6.81
C ILE A 117 -4.84 -2.45 -6.43
N GLN A 118 -5.82 -2.33 -5.53
CA GLN A 118 -6.26 -1.02 -5.03
C GLN A 118 -5.15 -0.31 -4.24
N LEU A 119 -4.41 -1.03 -3.39
CA LEU A 119 -3.29 -0.48 -2.62
C LEU A 119 -2.10 -0.06 -3.49
N ALA A 120 -1.93 -0.72 -4.64
CA ALA A 120 -0.90 -0.38 -5.63
C ALA A 120 -1.26 0.83 -6.50
N SER A 121 -2.51 1.32 -6.45
CA SER A 121 -2.98 2.45 -7.25
C SER A 121 -2.33 3.76 -6.79
N TYR A 122 -1.95 4.60 -7.75
CA TYR A 122 -1.42 5.94 -7.48
C TYR A 122 -2.39 6.77 -6.63
N ALA A 123 -3.69 6.70 -6.91
CA ALA A 123 -4.70 7.44 -6.16
C ALA A 123 -4.76 7.05 -4.68
N TYR A 124 -4.49 5.77 -4.35
CA TYR A 124 -4.37 5.34 -2.97
C TYR A 124 -3.09 5.87 -2.33
N LEU A 125 -1.95 5.70 -3.02
CA LEU A 125 -0.65 6.16 -2.52
C LEU A 125 -0.62 7.68 -2.27
N ASP A 126 -1.20 8.47 -3.16
CA ASP A 126 -1.29 9.93 -3.02
C ASP A 126 -2.13 10.33 -1.79
N ARG A 127 -3.31 9.71 -1.62
CA ARG A 127 -4.13 9.90 -0.42
C ARG A 127 -3.40 9.48 0.85
N GLN A 128 -2.67 8.37 0.81
CA GLN A 128 -1.89 7.89 1.94
C GLN A 128 -0.75 8.85 2.29
N ILE A 129 -0.04 9.38 1.29
CA ILE A 129 1.00 10.39 1.48
C ILE A 129 0.42 11.64 2.13
N LYS A 130 -0.69 12.16 1.60
CA LYS A 130 -1.37 13.34 2.15
C LYS A 130 -1.80 13.12 3.59
N TYR A 131 -2.46 11.99 3.87
CA TYR A 131 -2.86 11.62 5.23
C TYR A 131 -1.66 11.59 6.19
N LEU A 132 -0.55 10.96 5.79
CA LEU A 132 0.65 10.90 6.61
C LEU A 132 1.31 12.27 6.82
N GLN A 133 1.32 13.13 5.80
CA GLN A 133 1.80 14.51 5.92
C GLN A 133 0.97 15.31 6.92
N ASP A 134 -0.36 15.19 6.87
CA ASP A 134 -1.27 15.85 7.82
C ASP A 134 -1.03 15.35 9.25
N GLN A 135 -0.83 14.04 9.44
CA GLN A 135 -0.49 13.46 10.74
C GLN A 135 0.84 13.98 11.31
N ILE A 136 1.85 14.17 10.45
CA ILE A 136 3.14 14.75 10.83
C ILE A 136 2.95 16.22 11.23
N ALA A 137 2.22 17.00 10.42
CA ALA A 137 1.96 18.41 10.70
C ALA A 137 1.25 18.61 12.05
N LEU A 138 0.22 17.81 12.34
CA LEU A 138 -0.50 17.84 13.62
C LEU A 138 0.42 17.52 14.80
N LYS A 139 1.24 16.47 14.71
CA LYS A 139 2.16 16.09 15.79
C LYS A 139 3.27 17.11 16.00
N MET A 140 3.75 17.76 14.94
CA MET A 140 4.77 18.81 15.03
C MET A 140 4.20 20.14 15.55
N GLY A 141 2.97 20.51 15.17
CA GLY A 141 2.25 21.66 15.72
C GLY A 141 1.98 21.51 17.22
N ASN A 142 1.53 20.33 17.64
CA ASN A 142 1.33 20.02 19.07
C ASN A 142 2.63 20.03 19.88
N ARG A 143 3.80 19.82 19.25
CA ARG A 143 5.10 19.90 19.92
C ARG A 143 5.52 21.35 20.22
N ILE A 144 5.01 22.32 19.47
CA ILE A 144 5.25 23.76 19.74
C ILE A 144 4.36 24.22 20.90
N GLU A 145 3.12 23.76 20.96
CA GLU A 145 2.18 24.13 22.04
C GLU A 145 2.47 23.42 23.38
N SER A 146 2.96 22.17 23.35
CA SER A 146 3.35 21.43 24.57
C SER A 146 4.70 21.87 25.16
N GLY A 147 5.40 22.82 24.52
CA GLY A 147 6.70 23.35 24.95
C GLY A 147 6.67 24.76 25.56
N VAL A 148 5.52 25.43 25.64
CA VAL A 148 5.41 26.77 26.24
C VAL A 148 4.31 26.76 27.29
N SER A 149 4.72 26.63 28.56
CA SER A 149 3.86 27.00 29.68
C SER A 149 3.58 28.51 29.60
N PRO A 150 2.32 28.98 29.67
CA PRO A 150 2.01 30.40 29.73
C PRO A 150 2.27 30.88 31.16
N ALA A 151 3.54 31.00 31.51
CA ALA A 151 3.93 31.62 32.77
C ALA A 151 4.92 32.73 32.46
N THR A 152 4.49 33.93 32.85
CA THR A 152 5.30 35.13 33.08
C THR A 152 5.61 35.95 31.83
N THR A 153 4.65 36.81 31.49
CA THR A 153 4.94 38.17 31.03
C THR A 153 6.01 38.77 31.94
N PHE A 154 7.27 38.81 31.49
CA PHE A 154 8.31 39.55 32.19
C PHE A 154 8.10 41.04 31.95
N ILE A 155 7.39 41.66 32.90
CA ILE A 155 7.46 43.11 33.11
C ILE A 155 8.78 43.39 33.84
N SER A 156 9.62 44.19 33.20
CA SER A 156 10.69 45.01 33.80
C SER A 156 11.91 44.31 34.44
N ALA A 157 13.07 44.90 34.19
CA ALA A 157 14.41 44.37 34.43
C ALA A 157 14.92 44.49 35.89
N THR A 158 14.05 44.44 36.90
CA THR A 158 14.44 44.71 38.30
C THR A 158 14.51 43.50 39.24
N ASP A 159 13.97 42.34 38.87
CA ASP A 159 13.84 41.19 39.82
C ASP A 159 14.94 40.11 39.72
N ALA A 160 15.95 40.27 38.87
CA ALA A 160 16.98 39.24 38.63
C ALA A 160 18.04 39.08 39.75
N LEU A 161 17.90 39.73 40.91
CA LEU A 161 18.96 39.81 41.93
C LEU A 161 18.67 39.08 43.25
N LEU A 162 17.58 38.30 43.36
CA LEU A 162 17.21 37.66 44.64
C LEU A 162 17.22 36.13 44.67
N LEU A 163 17.88 35.43 43.73
CA LEU A 163 17.90 33.96 43.74
C LEU A 163 19.25 33.28 43.97
N ASN A 164 20.30 34.01 44.37
CA ASN A 164 21.64 33.41 44.44
C ASN A 164 22.39 33.62 45.76
N THR A 165 21.72 33.49 46.90
CA THR A 165 22.39 33.39 48.21
C THR A 165 21.60 32.55 49.22
N ALA A 166 21.72 31.23 49.14
CA ALA A 166 21.44 30.22 50.20
C ALA A 166 21.36 28.84 49.51
N THR A 167 22.06 27.76 49.85
CA THR A 167 22.95 27.37 50.94
C THR A 167 23.60 26.05 50.51
N ASN A 168 24.91 25.91 50.76
CA ASN A 168 25.62 24.62 50.76
C ASN A 168 25.03 23.67 51.83
N GLY A 169 24.84 22.40 51.49
CA GLY A 169 24.59 21.35 52.48
C GLY A 169 24.01 20.04 51.94
N GLY A 170 24.90 19.08 51.65
CA GLY A 170 24.75 17.65 51.96
C GLY A 170 23.52 16.84 51.51
N GLY A 171 23.78 15.86 50.65
CA GLY A 171 23.34 14.48 50.92
C GLY A 171 22.03 13.98 50.31
N ALA A 172 22.18 13.13 49.27
CA ALA A 172 21.40 11.93 48.96
C ALA A 172 19.85 12.01 48.85
N ALA A 173 19.35 11.93 47.61
CA ALA A 173 18.11 11.21 47.31
C ALA A 173 18.08 10.75 45.83
N ALA A 174 17.55 9.55 45.63
CA ALA A 174 17.69 8.68 44.47
C ALA A 174 17.08 9.22 43.15
N LEU A 175 17.76 8.96 42.03
CA LEU A 175 17.19 9.06 40.68
C LEU A 175 17.00 7.64 40.12
N THR A 176 15.79 7.09 40.24
CA THR A 176 15.39 5.87 39.55
C THR A 176 14.88 6.21 38.16
N VAL A 177 15.59 5.74 37.14
CA VAL A 177 15.22 5.90 35.72
C VAL A 177 14.08 4.93 35.38
N ALA A 178 12.88 5.46 35.15
CA ALA A 178 11.78 4.70 34.58
C ALA A 178 12.00 4.51 33.07
N LYS A 179 12.17 3.25 32.66
CA LYS A 179 12.38 2.83 31.26
C LYS A 179 11.04 2.48 30.64
N THR A 180 10.43 3.37 29.87
CA THR A 180 9.21 3.07 29.10
C THR A 180 9.58 2.61 27.69
N LYS A 181 9.47 1.30 27.46
CA LYS A 181 9.38 0.71 26.12
C LYS A 181 8.03 1.09 25.52
N SER A 182 8.02 1.78 24.37
CA SER A 182 6.85 1.88 23.51
C SER A 182 7.07 1.01 22.28
N SER A 183 6.52 -0.21 22.32
CA SER A 183 6.30 -1.04 21.15
C SER A 183 4.82 -0.89 20.76
N ALA A 184 4.51 0.08 19.91
CA ALA A 184 3.19 0.20 19.31
C ALA A 184 3.18 -0.59 18.00
N SER A 185 2.68 -1.83 18.06
CA SER A 185 2.31 -2.60 16.88
C SER A 185 1.10 -1.93 16.23
N ILE A 186 1.27 -1.41 15.02
CA ILE A 186 0.19 -0.86 14.21
C ILE A 186 -0.64 -2.04 13.68
N LYS A 187 -1.78 -2.31 14.31
CA LYS A 187 -2.83 -3.17 13.73
C LYS A 187 -3.60 -2.33 12.72
N VAL A 188 -3.51 -2.70 11.45
CA VAL A 188 -4.38 -2.17 10.40
C VAL A 188 -5.71 -2.92 10.53
N GLU A 189 -6.74 -2.22 11.02
CA GLU A 189 -8.08 -2.80 11.16
C GLU A 189 -8.69 -3.12 9.79
N GLU A 190 -9.42 -4.21 9.76
CA GLU A 190 -10.04 -4.85 8.59
C GLU A 190 -11.20 -4.01 7.99
N GLY A 191 -11.48 -2.83 8.54
CA GLY A 191 -12.56 -1.92 8.14
C GLY A 191 -12.21 -0.85 7.10
N ASP A 192 -10.94 -0.69 6.71
CA ASP A 192 -10.51 0.32 5.71
C ASP A 192 -10.63 -0.16 4.25
N LEU A 193 -11.26 -1.31 4.00
CA LEU A 193 -11.69 -1.68 2.65
C LEU A 193 -12.99 -0.93 2.31
N ILE A 194 -12.83 0.28 1.81
CA ILE A 194 -13.97 1.09 1.35
C ILE A 194 -14.56 0.44 0.09
N GLN A 195 -15.86 0.13 0.19
CA GLN A 195 -16.77 -0.13 -0.92
C GLN A 195 -16.76 1.08 -1.87
N PHE A 196 -16.73 0.79 -3.18
CA PHE A 196 -17.17 1.73 -4.21
C PHE A 196 -18.32 1.12 -4.99
#